data_AF-K1ML30-F1
#
_entry.id   AF-K1ML30-F1
#
_cell.length_a   1.000
_cell.length_b   1.000
_cell.length_c   1.000
_cell.angle_alpha   90.00
_cell.angle_beta   90.00
_cell.angle_gamma   90.00
#
_symmetry.space_group_name_H-M   'P 1'
#
loop_
_entity.id
_entity.type
_entity.pdbx_description
1 polymer ?
#
loop_
_entity_poly.entity_id
_entity_poly.type
_entity_poly.pdbx_seq_one_letter_code
_entity_poly.pdbx_strand_id
1 'polypeptide(L)' 'MIRAEVAPNGKVSLSGSWKKGAKNPIAEVNYENNRELNFSRHGVYATNVVKALQKRYGIKK' A
#
# COMPACT_ATOMS: atom_id res chain seq x y z
N MET A 1 -12.08 -2.36 -6.04
CA MET A 1 -11.32 -1.82 -4.89
C MET A 1 -9.97 -2.50 -4.88
N ILE A 2 -8.92 -1.84 -4.38
CA ILE A 2 -7.60 -2.45 -4.23
C ILE A 2 -7.28 -2.61 -2.75
N ARG A 3 -6.60 -3.70 -2.41
CA ARG A 3 -6.09 -3.97 -1.07
C ARG A 3 -4.58 -4.19 -1.12
N ALA A 4 -3.87 -3.55 -0.20
CA ALA A 4 -2.44 -3.69 -0.03
C ALA A 4 -2.17 -4.47 1.26
N GLU A 5 -1.64 -5.67 1.11
CA GLU A 5 -1.21 -6.52 2.21
C GLU A 5 0.28 -6.28 2.45
N VAL A 6 0.65 -5.89 3.68
CA VAL A 6 2.04 -5.61 4.05
C VAL A 6 2.52 -6.65 5.04
N ALA A 7 3.47 -7.47 4.60
CA ALA A 7 4.10 -8.48 5.43
C ALA A 7 5.02 -7.84 6.50
N PRO A 8 5.39 -8.56 7.58
CA PRO A 8 6.25 -8.02 8.65
C PRO A 8 7.63 -7.53 8.17
N ASN A 9 8.12 -8.05 7.04
CA ASN A 9 9.36 -7.58 6.41
C ASN A 9 9.16 -6.33 5.52
N GLY A 10 7.96 -5.77 5.45
CA GLY A 10 7.61 -4.59 4.66
C GLY A 10 7.34 -4.87 3.17
N LYS A 11 7.32 -6.14 2.74
CA LYS A 11 6.94 -6.52 1.38
C LYS A 11 5.45 -6.28 1.18
N VAL A 12 5.09 -5.67 0.05
CA VAL A 12 3.70 -5.33 -0.29
C VAL A 12 3.17 -6.22 -1.41
N SER A 13 1.98 -6.78 -1.20
CA SER A 13 1.19 -7.49 -2.20
C SER A 13 -0.09 -6.72 -2.49
N LEU A 14 -0.41 -6.49 -3.77
CA LEU A 14 -1.61 -5.75 -4.19
C LEU A 14 -2.65 -6.70 -4.78
N SER A 15 -3.83 -6.79 -4.17
CA SER A 15 -4.95 -7.57 -4.68
C SER A 15 -6.08 -6.65 -5.17
N GLY A 16 -6.84 -7.13 -6.16
CA GLY A 16 -7.86 -6.33 -6.83
C GLY A 16 -7.29 -5.30 -7.81
N SER A 17 -8.14 -4.38 -8.25
CA SER A 17 -7.78 -3.32 -9.19
C SER A 17 -8.70 -2.11 -9.07
N TRP A 18 -8.19 -0.97 -9.54
CA TRP A 18 -9.02 0.18 -9.85
C TRP A 18 -9.45 0.14 -11.31
N LYS A 19 -10.66 0.65 -11.60
CA LYS A 19 -11.10 0.85 -12.97
C LYS A 19 -10.21 1.89 -13.65
N LYS A 20 -9.99 1.76 -14.96
CA LYS A 20 -9.26 2.76 -15.76
C LYS A 20 -9.94 4.13 -15.61
N GLY A 21 -9.17 5.16 -15.34
CA GLY A 21 -9.69 6.53 -15.17
C GLY A 21 -10.42 6.77 -13.84
N ALA A 22 -10.28 5.90 -12.84
CA ALA A 22 -10.84 6.15 -11.51
C ALA A 22 -10.30 7.47 -10.94
N LYS A 23 -11.22 8.37 -10.55
CA LYS A 23 -10.89 9.63 -9.87
C LYS A 23 -10.90 9.40 -8.36
N ASN A 24 -9.87 9.85 -7.66
CA ASN A 24 -9.67 9.70 -6.21
C ASN A 24 -9.84 8.25 -5.72
N PRO A 25 -9.08 7.29 -6.29
CA PRO A 25 -9.26 5.90 -5.92
C PRO A 25 -8.74 5.63 -4.50
N ILE A 26 -9.45 4.78 -3.76
CA ILE A 26 -9.09 4.40 -2.38
C ILE A 26 -8.37 3.05 -2.38
N ALA A 27 -7.30 2.95 -1.59
CA ALA A 27 -6.62 1.71 -1.27
C ALA A 27 -6.78 1.40 0.22
N GLU A 28 -7.23 0.19 0.52
CA GLU A 28 -7.21 -0.34 1.88
C GLU A 28 -5.84 -0.97 2.15
N VAL A 29 -5.26 -0.70 3.32
CA VAL A 29 -3.95 -1.22 3.70
C VAL A 29 -4.11 -2.08 4.94
N ASN A 30 -3.66 -3.32 4.85
CA ASN A 30 -3.57 -4.24 5.97
C ASN A 30 -2.10 -4.47 6.32
N TYR A 31 -1.72 -4.20 7.57
CA TYR A 31 -0.40 -4.51 8.09
C TYR A 31 -0.48 -5.82 8.86
N GLU A 32 0.19 -6.88 8.38
CA GLU A 32 0.24 -8.16 9.09
C GLU A 32 0.88 -8.00 10.48
N ASN A 33 1.87 -7.11 10.59
CA ASN A 33 2.41 -6.67 11.88
C ASN A 33 1.60 -5.47 12.43
N ASN A 34 0.34 -5.72 12.78
CA ASN A 34 -0.61 -4.70 13.23
C ASN A 34 -0.30 -4.12 14.62
N ARG A 35 0.59 -4.75 15.41
CA ARG A 35 1.04 -4.30 16.74
C ARG A 35 2.48 -3.83 16.75
N GLU A 36 3.02 -3.37 15.61
CA GLU A 36 4.36 -2.78 15.58
C GLU A 36 4.38 -1.50 16.43
N LEU A 37 5.19 -1.49 17.49
CA LEU A 37 5.30 -0.36 18.42
C LEU A 37 6.31 0.69 17.92
N ASN A 38 7.10 0.35 16.90
CA ASN A 38 8.03 1.27 16.27
C ASN A 38 7.34 2.06 15.14
N PHE A 39 7.00 3.32 15.43
CA PHE A 39 6.40 4.24 14.46
C PHE A 39 7.24 4.48 13.20
N SER A 40 8.58 4.44 13.29
CA SER A 40 9.44 4.58 12.11
C SER A 40 9.24 3.43 11.12
N ARG A 41 8.95 2.22 11.61
CA ARG A 41 8.64 1.07 10.74
C ARG A 41 7.31 1.23 10.02
N HIS A 42 6.29 1.78 10.68
CA HIS A 42 5.01 2.11 10.01
C HIS A 42 5.20 3.10 8.86
N GLY A 43 6.07 4.10 9.03
CA GLY A 43 6.44 5.04 7.97
C GLY A 43 7.08 4.35 6.75
N VAL A 44 7.96 3.37 6.99
CA VAL A 44 8.54 2.54 5.91
C VAL A 44 7.47 1.71 5.21
N TYR A 45 6.56 1.08 5.96
CA TYR A 45 5.48 0.28 5.37
C TYR A 45 4.54 1.12 4.49
N ALA A 46 4.11 2.29 4.97
CA ALA A 46 3.29 3.21 4.19
C ALA A 46 4.02 3.68 2.91
N THR A 47 5.33 3.98 3.02
CA THR A 47 6.16 4.34 1.87
C THR A 47 6.21 3.22 0.83
N ASN A 48 6.34 1.97 1.26
CA ASN A 48 6.37 0.82 0.37
C ASN A 48 5.04 0.63 -0.36
N VAL A 49 3.91 0.85 0.32
CA VAL A 49 2.57 0.80 -0.29
C VAL A 49 2.44 1.86 -1.38
N VAL A 50 2.81 3.11 -1.09
CA VAL A 50 2.78 4.20 -2.07
C VAL A 50 3.65 3.84 -3.29
N LYS A 51 4.88 3.39 -3.08
CA LYS A 51 5.78 2.97 -4.18
C LYS A 51 5.19 1.83 -5.02
N ALA A 52 4.56 0.85 -4.39
CA ALA A 52 3.90 -0.26 -5.11
C ALA A 52 2.73 0.23 -5.97
N LEU A 53 1.90 1.14 -5.45
CA LEU A 53 0.80 1.75 -6.18
C LEU A 53 1.29 2.65 -7.33
N GLN A 54 2.34 3.43 -7.10
CA GLN A 54 3.00 4.24 -8.13
C GLN A 54 3.54 3.35 -9.26
N LYS A 55 4.21 2.24 -8.94
CA LYS A 55 4.71 1.30 -9.95
C LYS A 55 3.59 0.69 -10.79
N ARG A 56 2.45 0.35 -10.18
CA ARG A 56 1.32 -0.31 -10.89
C ARG A 56 0.47 0.65 -11.72
N TYR A 57 0.25 1.87 -11.24
CA TYR A 57 -0.69 2.82 -11.85
C TYR A 57 -0.05 4.10 -12.39
N GLY A 58 1.26 4.28 -12.24
CA GLY A 58 1.97 5.48 -12.69
C GLY A 58 1.57 6.74 -11.94
N ILE A 59 1.10 6.62 -10.69
CA ILE A 59 0.76 7.78 -9.85
C ILE A 59 2.01 8.65 -9.70
N LYS A 60 1.87 9.94 -10.04
CA LYS A 60 2.93 10.93 -9.91
C LYS A 60 2.75 11.73 -8.61
N LYS A 61 3.84 12.38 -8.20
CA LYS A 61 3.86 13.26 -7.03
C LYS A 61 3.04 14.52 -7.27
#